data_AF-A0A6J4VJA3-F1
#
_entry.id   AF-A0A6J4VJA3-F1
#
_cell.length_a   1.000
_cell.length_b   1.000
_cell.length_c   1.000
_cell.angle_alpha   90.00
_cell.angle_beta   90.00
_cell.angle_gamma   90.00
#
_symmetry.space_group_name_H-M   'P 1'
#
loop_
_entity.id
_entity.type
_entity.pdbx_description
1 polymer ?
#
loop_
_entity_poly.entity_id
_entity_poly.type
_entity_poly.pdbx_seq_one_letter_code
_entity_poly.pdbx_strand_id
1 'polypeptide(L)'
;KYQPTFSAEDHAVCEQTMRRHKAPQNQVYRAKLALLLAEHPAVDNVTAGGRVGKHPNWVRYWRRIWTVEGFRLTDRGGQGRKPAFPPTAGRAGQGAGLRVADAA
;
A
#
# COMPACT_ATOMS: atom_id res chain seq x y z
N LYS A 1 -6.66 -10.33 -16.89
CA LYS A 1 -6.46 -10.85 -15.51
C LYS A 1 -4.96 -10.89 -15.26
N TYR A 2 -4.44 -10.29 -14.19
CA TYR A 2 -2.99 -10.32 -13.90
C TYR A 2 -2.61 -11.64 -13.22
N GLN A 3 -1.76 -12.43 -13.88
CA GLN A 3 -1.25 -13.71 -13.38
C GLN A 3 0.28 -13.59 -13.26
N PRO A 4 0.79 -13.19 -12.08
CA PRO A 4 2.22 -13.10 -11.87
C PRO A 4 2.84 -14.50 -11.87
N THR A 5 4.02 -14.63 -12.46
CA THR A 5 4.88 -15.79 -12.33
C THR A 5 5.95 -15.49 -11.27
N PHE A 6 6.35 -16.51 -10.53
CA PHE A 6 7.35 -16.39 -9.47
C PHE A 6 8.49 -17.37 -9.74
N SER A 7 9.72 -16.90 -9.61
CA SER A 7 10.92 -17.74 -9.70
C SER A 7 11.16 -18.49 -8.38
N ALA A 8 12.04 -19.49 -8.40
CA ALA A 8 12.45 -20.18 -7.18
C ALA A 8 13.12 -19.22 -6.16
N GLU A 9 13.79 -18.18 -6.64
CA GLU A 9 14.38 -17.14 -5.79
C GLU A 9 13.28 -16.32 -5.09
N ASP A 10 12.22 -15.95 -5.81
CA ASP A 10 11.08 -15.22 -5.24
C ASP A 10 10.38 -16.02 -4.14
N HIS A 11 10.25 -17.34 -4.35
CA HIS A 11 9.73 -18.27 -3.35
C HIS A 11 10.60 -18.28 -2.08
N ALA A 12 11.92 -18.43 -2.25
CA ALA A 12 12.85 -18.43 -1.12
C ALA A 12 12.78 -17.12 -0.32
N VAL A 13 12.67 -15.97 -1.00
CA VAL A 13 12.49 -14.66 -0.37
C VAL A 13 11.17 -14.59 0.41
N CYS A 14 10.07 -15.14 -0.12
CA CYS A 14 8.79 -15.19 0.58
C CYS A 14 8.85 -16.05 1.85
N GLU A 15 9.41 -17.26 1.74
CA GLU A 15 9.58 -18.16 2.88
C GLU A 15 10.46 -17.54 3.97
N GLN A 16 11.59 -16.96 3.58
CA GLN A 16 12.50 -16.29 4.50
C GLN A 16 11.82 -15.11 5.20
N THR A 17 11.02 -14.34 4.48
CA THR A 17 10.25 -13.22 5.05
C THR A 17 9.24 -13.71 6.08
N MET A 18 8.56 -14.83 5.83
CA MET A 18 7.60 -15.42 6.76
C MET A 18 8.27 -16.01 8.01
N ARG A 19 9.48 -16.56 7.90
CA ARG A 19 10.23 -17.11 9.03
C ARG A 19 10.86 -16.01 9.91
N ARG A 20 11.08 -14.81 9.38
CA ARG A 20 11.76 -13.72 10.11
C ARG A 20 10.84 -13.07 11.14
N HIS A 21 11.18 -13.24 12.42
CA HIS A 21 10.42 -12.70 13.57
C HIS A 21 10.21 -11.17 13.53
N LYS A 22 11.15 -10.40 12.97
CA LYS A 22 11.08 -8.93 12.89
C LYS A 22 10.62 -8.40 11.52
N ALA A 23 10.01 -9.24 10.68
CA ALA A 23 9.57 -8.81 9.36
C ALA A 23 8.39 -7.81 9.46
N PRO A 24 8.38 -6.73 8.67
CA PRO A 24 7.23 -5.83 8.59
C PRO A 24 5.98 -6.59 8.14
N GLN A 25 4.86 -6.38 8.83
CA GLN A 25 3.64 -7.15 8.62
C GLN A 25 3.09 -7.06 7.18
N ASN A 26 3.26 -5.90 6.53
CA ASN A 26 2.89 -5.71 5.13
C ASN A 26 3.67 -6.63 4.18
N GLN A 27 4.98 -6.80 4.42
CA GLN A 27 5.83 -7.73 3.65
C GLN A 27 5.41 -9.17 3.90
N VAL A 28 5.06 -9.53 5.14
CA VAL A 28 4.55 -10.86 5.48
C VAL A 28 3.26 -11.17 4.73
N TYR A 29 2.29 -10.23 4.70
CA TYR A 29 1.05 -10.44 3.93
C TYR A 29 1.31 -10.59 2.42
N ARG A 30 2.25 -9.81 1.87
CA ARG A 30 2.64 -9.91 0.45
C ARG A 30 3.31 -11.25 0.14
N ALA A 31 4.19 -11.72 1.02
CA ALA A 31 4.82 -13.04 0.90
C ALA A 31 3.78 -14.17 0.96
N LYS A 32 2.84 -14.11 1.91
CA LYS A 32 1.72 -15.06 1.99
C LYS A 32 0.88 -15.07 0.71
N LEU A 33 0.58 -13.89 0.15
CA LEU A 33 -0.14 -13.81 -1.10
C LEU A 33 0.67 -14.42 -2.25
N ALA A 34 1.95 -14.09 -2.38
CA ALA A 34 2.81 -14.60 -3.45
C ALA A 34 2.86 -16.14 -3.44
N LEU A 35 3.10 -16.75 -2.28
CA LEU A 35 3.10 -18.21 -2.13
C LEU A 35 1.74 -18.83 -2.48
N LEU A 36 0.64 -18.23 -2.01
CA LEU A 36 -0.71 -18.68 -2.34
C LEU A 36 -0.97 -18.63 -3.86
N LEU A 37 -0.50 -17.59 -4.53
CA LEU A 37 -0.68 -17.43 -5.98
C LEU A 37 0.23 -18.35 -6.79
N ALA A 38 1.39 -18.72 -6.26
CA ALA A 38 2.26 -19.70 -6.89
C ALA A 38 1.66 -21.12 -6.81
N GLU A 39 1.08 -21.48 -5.66
CA GLU A 39 0.41 -22.77 -5.47
C GLU A 39 -0.92 -22.85 -6.25
N HIS A 40 -1.66 -21.73 -6.33
CA HIS A 40 -2.94 -21.68 -7.01
C HIS A 40 -3.05 -20.48 -7.96
N PRO A 41 -2.41 -20.53 -9.15
CA PRO A 41 -2.38 -19.38 -10.08
C PRO A 41 -3.77 -18.91 -10.53
N ALA A 42 -4.70 -19.86 -10.66
CA ALA A 42 -6.06 -19.62 -11.14
C ALA A 42 -6.99 -18.94 -10.13
N VAL A 43 -6.65 -18.95 -8.83
CA VAL A 43 -7.49 -18.40 -7.76
C VAL A 43 -7.92 -16.96 -8.06
N ASP A 44 -9.16 -16.63 -7.79
CA ASP A 44 -9.67 -15.29 -8.01
C ASP A 44 -9.26 -14.32 -6.88
N ASN A 45 -9.47 -13.02 -7.10
CA ASN A 45 -9.01 -12.01 -6.14
C ASN A 45 -9.79 -12.04 -4.83
N VAL A 46 -11.07 -12.46 -4.86
CA VAL A 46 -11.90 -12.50 -3.66
C VAL A 46 -11.45 -13.63 -2.75
N THR A 47 -11.31 -14.84 -3.29
CA THR A 47 -10.83 -15.99 -2.52
C THR A 47 -9.41 -15.78 -2.00
N ALA A 48 -8.50 -15.25 -2.84
CA ALA A 48 -7.14 -14.94 -2.40
C ALA A 48 -7.12 -13.90 -1.27
N GLY A 49 -7.96 -12.86 -1.38
CA GLY A 49 -8.11 -11.85 -0.34
C GLY A 49 -8.60 -12.45 0.97
N GLY A 50 -9.64 -13.28 0.92
CA GLY A 50 -10.17 -14.00 2.08
C GLY A 50 -9.12 -14.85 2.78
N ARG A 51 -8.35 -15.67 2.04
CA ARG A 51 -7.29 -16.52 2.60
C ARG A 51 -6.17 -15.74 3.29
N VAL A 52 -5.85 -14.54 2.82
CA VAL A 52 -4.78 -13.70 3.38
C VAL A 52 -5.32 -12.67 4.40
N GLY A 53 -6.64 -12.54 4.55
CA GLY A 53 -7.29 -11.53 5.39
C GLY A 53 -7.16 -10.11 4.85
N LYS A 54 -7.22 -9.94 3.52
CA LYS A 54 -7.11 -8.64 2.83
C LYS A 54 -8.24 -8.42 1.83
N HIS A 55 -8.50 -7.16 1.51
CA HIS A 55 -9.51 -6.77 0.53
C HIS A 55 -9.12 -7.22 -0.89
N PRO A 56 -10.07 -7.62 -1.76
CA PRO A 56 -9.76 -8.11 -3.13
C PRO A 56 -9.00 -7.08 -3.99
N ASN A 57 -9.25 -5.78 -3.79
CA ASN A 57 -8.50 -4.73 -4.50
C ASN A 57 -7.01 -4.69 -4.12
N TRP A 58 -6.66 -5.07 -2.89
CA TRP A 58 -5.27 -5.17 -2.47
C TRP A 58 -4.56 -6.31 -3.21
N VAL A 59 -5.24 -7.45 -3.41
CA VAL A 59 -4.74 -8.57 -4.24
C VAL A 59 -4.59 -8.13 -5.69
N ARG A 60 -5.61 -7.47 -6.26
CA ARG A 60 -5.57 -6.95 -7.64
C ARG A 60 -4.39 -6.00 -7.83
N TYR A 61 -4.14 -5.12 -6.85
CA TYR A 61 -3.02 -4.19 -6.87
C TYR A 61 -1.69 -4.93 -6.93
N TRP A 62 -1.44 -5.87 -6.01
CA TRP A 62 -0.15 -6.61 -5.98
C TRP A 62 0.05 -7.51 -7.19
N ARG A 63 -0.99 -8.18 -7.68
CA ARG A 63 -0.92 -8.93 -8.94
C ARG A 63 -0.48 -8.04 -10.11
N ARG A 64 -1.05 -6.83 -10.22
CA ARG A 64 -0.66 -5.87 -11.25
C ARG A 64 0.81 -5.46 -11.10
N ILE A 65 1.24 -5.10 -9.89
CA ILE A 65 2.63 -4.70 -9.63
C ILE A 65 3.59 -5.83 -10.03
N TRP A 66 3.37 -7.05 -9.57
CA TRP A 66 4.27 -8.17 -9.89
C TRP A 66 4.30 -8.53 -11.37
N THR A 67 3.18 -8.38 -12.07
CA THR A 67 3.11 -8.66 -13.51
C THR A 67 3.77 -7.55 -14.34
N VAL A 68 3.64 -6.29 -13.93
CA VAL A 68 4.06 -5.13 -14.75
C VAL A 68 5.46 -4.63 -14.37
N GLU A 69 5.78 -4.61 -13.08
CA GLU A 69 7.01 -4.03 -12.54
C GLU A 69 8.01 -5.09 -12.05
N GLY A 70 7.60 -6.37 -12.00
CA GLY A 70 8.38 -7.45 -11.43
C GLY A 70 8.14 -7.69 -9.94
N PHE A 71 8.69 -8.80 -9.45
CA PHE A 71 8.47 -9.25 -8.08
C PHE A 71 9.14 -8.30 -7.06
N ARG A 72 8.36 -7.90 -6.05
CA ARG A 72 8.88 -7.21 -4.85
C ARG A 72 7.92 -7.34 -3.68
N LEU A 73 8.46 -7.35 -2.46
CA LEU A 73 7.67 -7.32 -1.22
C LEU A 73 7.59 -5.92 -0.60
N THR A 74 8.46 -5.00 -1.00
CA THR A 74 8.51 -3.63 -0.51
C THR A 74 7.70 -2.71 -1.42
N ASP A 75 7.19 -1.62 -0.84
CA ASP A 75 6.70 -0.52 -1.67
C ASP A 75 7.88 0.17 -2.32
N ARG A 76 7.66 0.76 -3.49
CA ARG A 76 8.63 1.74 -4.01
C ARG A 76 8.68 2.87 -2.98
N GLY A 77 9.84 3.05 -2.33
CA GLY A 77 10.00 4.09 -1.33
C GLY A 77 9.50 5.41 -1.92
N GLY A 78 8.54 6.06 -1.25
CA GLY A 78 8.07 7.37 -1.69
C GLY A 78 9.26 8.32 -1.80
N GLN A 79 9.31 9.15 -2.84
CA GLN A 79 10.32 10.19 -2.97
C GLN A 79 10.31 11.09 -1.72
N GLY A 80 11.31 10.91 -0.85
CA GLY A 80 11.71 11.87 0.17
C GLY A 80 10.84 11.99 1.42
N ARG A 81 11.39 12.75 2.39
CA ARG A 81 10.70 13.24 3.58
C ARG A 81 9.54 14.11 3.13
N LYS A 82 8.30 13.70 3.41
CA LYS A 82 7.14 14.58 3.28
C LYS A 82 7.42 15.86 4.08
N PRO A 83 7.19 17.06 3.53
CA PRO A 83 7.44 18.31 4.26
C PRO A 83 6.69 18.27 5.59
N ALA A 84 7.43 18.55 6.67
CA ALA A 84 6.86 18.66 7.99
C ALA A 84 6.10 19.99 8.05
N PHE A 85 4.79 19.92 7.86
CA PHE A 85 3.87 21.05 7.75
C PHE A 85 4.10 21.98 6.53
N PRO A 86 3.04 22.37 5.81
CA PRO A 86 3.14 23.56 4.97
C PRO A 86 3.36 24.78 5.88
N PRO A 87 4.29 25.71 5.57
CA PRO A 87 4.37 26.96 6.32
C PRO A 87 3.02 27.67 6.21
N THR A 88 2.47 28.11 7.34
CA THR A 88 1.29 28.97 7.36
C THR A 88 1.63 30.24 6.60
N ALA A 89 1.16 30.37 5.37
CA ALA A 89 1.18 31.66 4.68
C ALA A 89 0.41 32.63 5.58
N GLY A 90 1.12 33.63 6.12
CA GLY A 90 0.51 34.68 6.93
C GLY A 90 -0.70 35.23 6.19
N ARG A 91 -1.86 35.13 6.82
CA ARG A 91 -3.12 35.71 6.32
C ARG A 91 -2.96 37.23 6.32
N ALA A 92 -2.38 37.78 5.26
CA ALA A 92 -2.56 39.16 4.89
C ALA A 92 -3.97 39.27 4.28
N GLY A 93 -4.87 39.94 5.00
CA GLY A 93 -6.17 40.34 4.48
C GLY A 93 -7.34 39.49 4.96
N GLN A 94 -8.09 40.04 5.93
CA GLN A 94 -9.57 40.05 5.89
C GLN A 94 -10.15 40.97 6.98
N GLY A 95 -10.63 42.13 6.54
CA GLY A 95 -11.89 42.74 6.97
C GLY A 95 -11.94 43.41 8.33
N ALA A 96 -11.66 44.71 8.37
CA ALA A 96 -12.26 45.61 9.36
C ALA A 96 -13.78 45.65 9.12
N GLY A 97 -14.51 44.73 9.76
CA GLY A 97 -15.97 44.78 9.83
C GLY A 97 -16.40 45.78 10.89
N LEU A 98 -16.53 47.05 10.49
CA LEU A 98 -17.20 48.09 11.25
C LEU A 98 -18.63 47.62 11.56
N ARG A 99 -18.98 47.43 12.83
CA ARG A 99 -20.38 47.37 13.26
C ARG A 99 -20.72 48.68 13.97
N VAL A 100 -21.46 49.52 13.25
CA VAL A 100 -22.32 50.54 13.84
C VAL A 100 -23.42 49.79 14.60
N ALA A 101 -23.62 50.16 15.87
CA ALA A 101 -24.86 49.90 16.58
C ALA A 101 -25.41 51.27 17.00
N ASP A 102 -26.55 51.61 16.40
CA ASP A 102 -27.44 52.68 16.83
C ASP A 102 -28.57 52.06 17.68
N ALA A 103 -29.26 52.90 18.45
CA ALA A 103 -30.34 52.72 19.43
C ALA A 103 -29.92 52.17 20.82
N ALA A 104 -30.26 52.81 21.94
CA ALA A 104 -31.42 53.66 22.26
C ALA A 104 -31.06 54.79 23.24
#